data_AF-A0A6P8J402-F1
#
_entry.id   AF-A0A6P8J402-F1
#
_cell.length_a   1.000
_cell.length_b   1.000
_cell.length_c   1.000
_cell.angle_alpha   90.00
_cell.angle_beta   90.00
_cell.angle_gamma   90.00
#
_symmetry.space_group_name_H-M   'P 1'
#
loop_
_entity.id
_entity.type
_entity.pdbx_description
1 polymer ?
#
loop_
_entity_poly.entity_id
_entity_poly.type
_entity_poly.pdbx_seq_one_letter_code
_entity_poly.pdbx_strand_id
1 'polypeptide(L)'
;MKLKERFIFGGCLGILIVPFLWLHITEYQERQLDENERTIRFLQAPDHSDFNSIEHGHSLSRTRLKFRSNQELNNIDSNNNVNMDTKEDKSLHISKEKRSTENLNEKDDGDDDDDDEPDDPWLTWKEMVKLRQLTSSQPGGVNTILDGLSFKPIVAAGIGYKGTQLKATFLLDGKQKVVFKPMRYPRDYVIEGKPYDGYDRHNGEIAAFHVDRILGFNRAPPVAGRKVNLEDEVEPIAERSLLNTFFKKDGNTCFYGVCHYCNKEEAACANKTVMEGSLTIWLPRGWGLAKWRHPWQRTYTSKKAIWEVDNNHCKRVLKKYPYDEGPRLLDIIDTAIFDFIIGNADRHHYETLKKGDEDGVLVHLDNAKSFGNPKVDEISILAPLYQCCRQNR
;
A
#
# COMPACT_ATOMS: atom_id res chain seq x y z
N MET A 1 -62.01 23.59 -16.18
CA MET A 1 -62.30 22.21 -15.72
C MET A 1 -62.99 22.25 -14.38
N LYS A 2 -64.13 21.57 -14.25
CA LYS A 2 -64.82 21.39 -12.96
C LYS A 2 -63.96 20.51 -12.04
N LEU A 3 -64.03 20.68 -10.72
CA LEU A 3 -63.20 19.97 -9.74
C LEU A 3 -63.15 18.43 -9.96
N LYS A 4 -64.27 17.84 -10.39
CA LYS A 4 -64.38 16.42 -10.79
C LYS A 4 -63.46 16.01 -11.94
N GLU A 5 -63.32 16.85 -12.98
CA GLU A 5 -62.49 16.55 -14.15
C GLU A 5 -60.99 16.58 -13.79
N ARG A 6 -60.60 17.42 -12.82
CA ARG A 6 -59.22 17.47 -12.30
C ARG A 6 -58.86 16.21 -11.50
N PHE A 7 -59.78 15.68 -10.71
CA PHE A 7 -59.58 14.42 -9.98
C PHE A 7 -59.50 13.22 -10.92
N ILE A 8 -60.34 13.17 -11.96
CA ILE A 8 -60.29 12.10 -12.97
C ILE A 8 -58.99 12.18 -13.76
N PHE A 9 -58.58 13.36 -14.21
CA PHE A 9 -57.33 13.55 -14.96
C PHE A 9 -56.10 13.23 -14.10
N GLY A 10 -56.06 13.67 -12.84
CA GLY A 10 -54.98 13.33 -11.90
C GLY A 10 -54.93 11.84 -11.54
N GLY A 11 -56.10 11.19 -11.40
CA GLY A 11 -56.20 9.74 -11.20
C GLY A 11 -55.70 8.95 -12.40
N CYS A 12 -56.11 9.32 -13.62
CA CYS A 12 -55.60 8.72 -14.86
C CYS A 12 -54.10 8.93 -15.04
N LEU A 13 -53.58 10.12 -14.71
CA LEU A 13 -52.16 10.43 -14.77
C LEU A 13 -51.37 9.58 -13.77
N GLY A 14 -51.88 9.40 -12.54
CA GLY A 14 -51.28 8.51 -11.54
C GLY A 14 -51.28 7.03 -11.98
N ILE A 15 -52.36 6.56 -12.59
CA ILE A 15 -52.48 5.18 -13.09
C ILE A 15 -51.51 4.90 -14.24
N LEU A 16 -51.14 5.90 -15.05
CA LEU A 16 -50.20 5.73 -16.16
C LEU A 16 -48.74 6.01 -15.78
N ILE A 17 -48.48 7.07 -15.00
CA ILE A 17 -47.11 7.49 -14.66
C ILE A 17 -46.51 6.59 -13.58
N VAL A 18 -47.27 6.19 -12.55
CA VAL A 18 -46.71 5.41 -11.44
C VAL A 18 -46.20 4.04 -11.90
N PRO A 19 -46.94 3.25 -12.70
CA PRO A 19 -46.40 1.99 -13.22
C PRO A 19 -45.23 2.17 -14.19
N PHE A 20 -45.23 3.25 -14.99
CA PHE A 20 -44.14 3.57 -15.90
C PHE A 20 -42.85 3.94 -15.17
N LEU A 21 -42.94 4.81 -14.16
CA LEU A 21 -41.82 5.14 -13.28
C LEU A 21 -41.36 3.93 -12.48
N TRP A 22 -42.29 3.11 -11.97
CA TRP A 22 -41.94 1.87 -11.27
C TRP A 22 -41.13 0.96 -12.18
N LEU A 23 -41.63 0.68 -13.40
CA LEU A 23 -40.92 -0.15 -14.39
C LEU A 23 -39.52 0.39 -14.69
N HIS A 24 -39.38 1.70 -14.95
CA HIS A 24 -38.08 2.31 -15.20
C HIS A 24 -37.13 2.25 -13.99
N ILE A 25 -37.65 2.43 -12.77
CA ILE A 25 -36.87 2.30 -11.54
C ILE A 25 -36.42 0.85 -11.37
N THR A 26 -37.31 -0.14 -11.54
CA THR A 26 -36.93 -1.55 -11.46
C THR A 26 -35.91 -1.93 -12.53
N GLU A 27 -36.08 -1.48 -13.77
CA GLU A 27 -35.15 -1.75 -14.86
C GLU A 27 -33.78 -1.09 -14.60
N TYR A 28 -33.77 0.14 -14.09
CA TYR A 28 -32.54 0.81 -13.66
C TYR A 28 -31.84 0.05 -12.52
N GLN A 29 -32.60 -0.39 -11.52
CA GLN A 29 -32.08 -1.21 -10.41
C GLN A 29 -31.50 -2.54 -10.89
N GLU A 30 -32.18 -3.24 -11.82
CA GLU A 30 -31.68 -4.49 -12.40
C GLU A 30 -30.37 -4.30 -13.16
N ARG A 31 -30.26 -3.22 -13.96
CA ARG A 31 -29.00 -2.89 -14.66
C ARG A 31 -27.86 -2.60 -13.68
N GLN A 32 -28.13 -1.86 -12.61
CA GLN A 32 -27.14 -1.56 -11.58
C GLN A 32 -26.69 -2.82 -10.84
N LEU A 33 -27.61 -3.75 -10.56
CA LEU A 33 -27.28 -5.05 -9.97
C LEU A 33 -26.37 -5.88 -10.90
N ASP A 34 -26.67 -5.95 -12.20
CA ASP A 34 -25.85 -6.67 -13.17
C ASP A 34 -24.45 -6.03 -13.35
N GLU A 35 -24.36 -4.70 -13.37
CA GLU A 35 -23.10 -3.97 -13.42
C GLU A 35 -22.25 -4.20 -12.16
N ASN A 36 -22.87 -4.18 -10.98
CA ASN A 36 -22.20 -4.51 -9.72
C ASN A 36 -21.71 -5.97 -9.72
N GLU A 37 -22.53 -6.93 -10.17
CA GLU A 37 -22.09 -8.32 -10.28
C GLU A 37 -20.90 -8.48 -11.23
N ARG A 38 -20.90 -7.82 -12.39
CA ARG A 38 -19.75 -7.85 -13.31
C ARG A 38 -18.50 -7.24 -12.68
N THR A 39 -18.65 -6.15 -11.93
CA THR A 39 -17.55 -5.45 -11.26
C THR A 39 -16.95 -6.31 -10.14
N ILE A 40 -17.79 -6.97 -9.34
CA ILE A 40 -17.35 -7.95 -8.33
C ILE A 40 -16.67 -9.16 -8.98
N ARG A 41 -17.20 -9.68 -10.10
CA ARG A 41 -16.53 -10.76 -10.84
C ARG A 41 -15.16 -10.33 -11.36
N PHE A 42 -15.00 -9.07 -11.80
CA PHE A 42 -13.70 -8.53 -12.20
C PHE A 42 -12.73 -8.44 -11.01
N LEU A 43 -13.22 -7.99 -9.86
CA LEU A 43 -12.44 -7.96 -8.61
C LEU A 43 -11.92 -9.36 -8.26
N GLN A 44 -12.79 -10.38 -8.35
CA GLN A 44 -12.49 -11.77 -8.01
C GLN A 44 -11.69 -12.54 -9.08
N ALA A 45 -11.58 -12.00 -10.30
CA ALA A 45 -10.86 -12.66 -11.38
C ALA A 45 -9.39 -12.90 -10.96
N PRO A 46 -8.90 -14.16 -11.02
CA PRO A 46 -7.53 -14.47 -10.65
C PRO A 46 -6.56 -13.72 -11.55
N ASP A 47 -5.64 -12.99 -10.93
CA ASP A 47 -4.58 -12.26 -11.63
C ASP A 47 -3.21 -12.75 -11.14
N HIS A 48 -2.28 -12.99 -12.07
CA HIS A 48 -0.92 -13.39 -11.69
C HIS A 48 -0.09 -12.19 -11.20
N SER A 49 -0.61 -10.97 -11.30
CA SER A 49 -0.10 -9.76 -10.64
C SER A 49 -0.74 -9.50 -9.26
N ASP A 50 -1.59 -10.42 -8.78
CA ASP A 50 -2.32 -10.29 -7.52
C ASP A 50 -1.42 -10.42 -6.28
N PHE A 51 -1.47 -9.39 -5.41
CA PHE A 51 -0.79 -9.33 -4.12
C PHE A 51 -1.40 -10.23 -3.03
N ASN A 52 -2.59 -10.78 -3.24
CA ASN A 52 -3.27 -11.69 -2.32
C ASN A 52 -2.60 -13.07 -2.23
N SER A 53 -1.94 -13.54 -3.31
CA SER A 53 -1.17 -14.79 -3.27
C SER A 53 0.21 -14.63 -2.61
N ILE A 54 0.55 -13.43 -2.15
CA ILE A 54 1.93 -13.03 -1.86
C ILE A 54 2.23 -13.12 -0.36
N GLU A 55 1.24 -12.90 0.51
CA GLU A 55 1.52 -12.94 1.94
C GLU A 55 1.83 -14.34 2.49
N HIS A 56 2.82 -14.35 3.36
CA HIS A 56 3.45 -15.54 3.91
C HIS A 56 2.80 -15.88 5.25
N GLY A 57 2.75 -17.18 5.56
CA GLY A 57 2.25 -17.65 6.85
C GLY A 57 3.17 -17.18 7.98
N HIS A 58 2.84 -16.08 8.68
CA HIS A 58 3.45 -15.74 9.96
C HIS A 58 2.93 -16.70 11.03
N SER A 59 3.78 -17.18 11.96
CA SER A 59 3.31 -17.82 13.20
C SER A 59 3.23 -16.77 14.30
N LEU A 60 2.05 -16.23 14.61
CA LEU A 60 1.90 -15.31 15.74
C LEU A 60 1.87 -16.11 17.05
N SER A 61 2.75 -15.74 17.99
CA SER A 61 2.65 -16.17 19.39
C SER A 61 1.59 -15.31 20.06
N ARG A 62 0.45 -15.89 20.43
CA ARG A 62 -0.66 -15.21 21.13
C ARG A 62 -0.17 -14.64 22.46
N THR A 63 0.19 -13.36 22.48
CA THR A 63 0.30 -12.60 23.73
C THR A 63 -0.87 -11.64 23.78
N ARG A 64 -1.83 -11.89 24.68
CA ARG A 64 -3.02 -11.05 24.88
C ARG A 64 -2.59 -9.64 25.27
N LEU A 65 -2.68 -8.69 24.34
CA LEU A 65 -2.56 -7.27 24.65
C LEU A 65 -3.84 -6.80 25.34
N LYS A 66 -3.81 -6.72 26.68
CA LYS A 66 -4.81 -5.99 27.45
C LYS A 66 -4.46 -4.50 27.36
N PHE A 67 -5.30 -3.72 26.67
CA PHE A 67 -5.25 -2.26 26.77
C PHE A 67 -5.55 -1.86 28.23
N ARG A 68 -4.56 -1.29 28.92
CA ARG A 68 -4.77 -0.50 30.13
C ARG A 68 -4.76 0.98 29.71
N SER A 69 -5.87 1.66 29.97
CA SER A 69 -5.96 3.12 29.89
C SER A 69 -5.13 3.73 31.02
N ASN A 70 -4.14 4.56 30.71
CA ASN A 70 -3.51 5.44 31.68
C ASN A 70 -3.98 6.87 31.42
N GLN A 71 -4.96 7.26 32.23
CA GLN A 71 -5.17 8.62 32.68
C GLN A 71 -4.12 8.90 33.77
N GLU A 72 -3.59 10.12 33.80
CA GLU A 72 -2.69 10.69 34.83
C GLU A 72 -1.18 10.37 34.74
N LEU A 73 -0.41 11.34 34.23
CA LEU A 73 0.50 12.12 35.10
C LEU A 73 0.91 13.44 34.41
N ASN A 74 0.51 14.56 35.03
CA ASN A 74 1.02 15.90 34.76
C ASN A 74 1.93 16.33 35.92
N ASN A 75 2.83 17.28 35.60
CA ASN A 75 3.73 18.09 36.45
C ASN A 75 5.06 17.37 36.78
N ILE A 76 6.25 17.95 36.56
CA ILE A 76 6.72 19.29 36.95
C ILE A 76 7.94 19.75 36.09
N ASP A 77 7.92 21.04 35.72
CA ASP A 77 8.96 22.09 35.52
C ASP A 77 10.29 21.84 34.77
N SER A 78 10.61 22.62 33.71
CA SER A 78 10.93 24.07 33.58
C SER A 78 12.41 24.40 33.86
N ASN A 79 13.14 24.74 32.79
CA ASN A 79 14.07 25.91 32.65
C ASN A 79 15.28 25.62 31.73
N ASN A 80 15.33 26.29 30.57
CA ASN A 80 16.26 27.41 30.32
C ASN A 80 16.23 27.86 28.85
N ASN A 81 15.96 29.16 28.66
CA ASN A 81 16.30 29.96 27.48
C ASN A 81 17.83 30.19 27.41
N VAL A 82 18.38 30.45 26.22
CA VAL A 82 19.14 31.68 25.85
C VAL A 82 19.34 31.74 24.33
N ASN A 83 19.23 32.97 23.82
CA ASN A 83 19.31 33.51 22.46
C ASN A 83 20.66 33.41 21.72
N MET A 84 20.56 33.31 20.39
CA MET A 84 21.07 34.22 19.32
C MET A 84 22.42 34.94 19.55
N ASP A 85 23.39 34.75 18.63
CA ASP A 85 23.90 35.88 17.83
C ASP A 85 24.72 35.51 16.58
N THR A 86 24.75 36.49 15.69
CA THR A 86 25.24 36.60 14.31
C THR A 86 26.77 36.72 14.16
N LYS A 87 27.31 36.38 12.97
CA LYS A 87 28.25 37.23 12.19
C LYS A 87 28.61 36.67 10.80
N GLU A 88 28.46 37.54 9.81
CA GLU A 88 29.02 37.47 8.45
C GLU A 88 30.56 37.57 8.46
N ASP A 89 31.22 37.02 7.43
CA ASP A 89 32.01 37.86 6.51
C ASP A 89 32.36 37.17 5.17
N LYS A 90 32.54 38.01 4.15
CA LYS A 90 32.65 37.72 2.70
C LYS A 90 34.10 37.41 2.26
N SER A 91 34.26 36.67 1.15
CA SER A 91 35.12 37.14 0.04
C SER A 91 34.85 36.43 -1.30
N LEU A 92 34.68 37.25 -2.33
CA LEU A 92 34.58 36.96 -3.77
C LEU A 92 35.80 36.21 -4.34
N HIS A 93 35.57 35.38 -5.37
CA HIS A 93 36.42 35.41 -6.56
C HIS A 93 35.61 35.12 -7.84
N ILE A 94 35.71 36.07 -8.78
CA ILE A 94 35.14 36.10 -10.12
C ILE A 94 36.16 35.51 -11.11
N SER A 95 35.72 34.68 -12.06
CA SER A 95 36.23 34.77 -13.45
C SER A 95 35.37 34.01 -14.48
N LYS A 96 34.79 34.83 -15.37
CA LYS A 96 34.77 34.76 -16.85
C LYS A 96 33.85 33.76 -17.59
N GLU A 97 32.84 34.41 -18.19
CA GLU A 97 32.07 34.11 -19.40
C GLU A 97 32.79 33.36 -20.53
N LYS A 98 32.00 32.58 -21.28
CA LYS A 98 31.98 32.63 -22.75
C LYS A 98 30.55 32.45 -23.27
N ARG A 99 30.13 33.43 -24.09
CA ARG A 99 28.85 33.54 -24.80
C ARG A 99 29.12 33.29 -26.29
N SER A 100 28.20 32.60 -26.96
CA SER A 100 28.00 32.64 -28.42
C SER A 100 26.54 32.27 -28.71
N THR A 101 25.65 33.26 -28.80
CA THR A 101 24.99 33.80 -30.01
C THR A 101 24.14 32.80 -30.82
N GLU A 102 22.82 32.92 -30.57
CA GLU A 102 21.72 33.15 -31.52
C GLU A 102 21.73 32.48 -32.90
N ASN A 103 20.63 31.77 -33.18
CA ASN A 103 19.89 31.95 -34.43
C ASN A 103 18.39 31.81 -34.14
N LEU A 104 17.68 32.92 -34.32
CA LEU A 104 16.24 33.03 -34.42
C LEU A 104 15.80 32.54 -35.80
N ASN A 105 14.83 31.64 -35.87
CA ASN A 105 13.92 31.55 -37.02
C ASN A 105 12.51 31.49 -36.46
N GLU A 106 11.72 32.46 -36.90
CA GLU A 106 10.35 32.77 -36.50
C GLU A 106 9.37 32.08 -37.45
N LYS A 107 8.20 31.75 -36.90
CA LYS A 107 6.90 31.38 -37.53
C LYS A 107 6.67 29.91 -37.90
N ASP A 108 5.71 29.29 -37.22
CA ASP A 108 4.35 29.23 -37.78
C ASP A 108 3.32 29.11 -36.65
N ASP A 109 2.24 29.87 -36.77
CA ASP A 109 1.10 29.89 -35.85
C ASP A 109 0.24 28.64 -36.09
N GLY A 110 0.15 27.78 -35.08
CA GLY A 110 -0.80 26.67 -35.03
C GLY A 110 -1.47 26.69 -33.67
N ASP A 111 -2.74 27.10 -33.64
CA ASP A 111 -3.67 26.80 -32.55
C ASP A 111 -3.84 25.28 -32.48
N ASP A 112 -2.93 24.61 -31.78
CA ASP A 112 -3.19 23.28 -31.25
C ASP A 112 -3.84 23.49 -29.88
N ASP A 113 -5.18 23.46 -29.88
CA ASP A 113 -5.94 23.04 -28.71
C ASP A 113 -5.52 21.58 -28.42
N ASP A 114 -4.36 21.42 -27.77
CA ASP A 114 -4.02 20.19 -27.07
C ASP A 114 -5.08 20.06 -25.97
N ASP A 115 -6.14 19.31 -26.27
CA ASP A 115 -6.96 18.66 -25.28
C ASP A 115 -6.00 17.82 -24.42
N ASP A 116 -5.43 18.42 -23.36
CA ASP A 116 -4.67 17.74 -22.32
C ASP A 116 -5.57 16.63 -21.78
N GLU A 117 -5.44 15.43 -22.35
CA GLU A 117 -6.13 14.24 -21.88
C GLU A 117 -5.74 14.09 -20.41
N PRO A 118 -6.69 14.18 -19.46
CA PRO A 118 -6.34 14.22 -18.05
C PRO A 118 -5.52 12.98 -17.72
N ASP A 119 -4.27 13.19 -17.25
CA ASP A 119 -3.29 12.15 -16.97
C ASP A 119 -3.96 10.94 -16.28
N ASP A 120 -4.16 9.83 -17.00
CA ASP A 120 -4.72 8.61 -16.40
C ASP A 120 -3.66 7.98 -15.49
N PRO A 121 -3.83 8.04 -14.15
CA PRO A 121 -2.83 7.53 -13.21
C PRO A 121 -2.51 6.05 -13.43
N TRP A 122 -3.47 5.28 -13.95
CA TRP A 122 -3.31 3.85 -14.15
C TRP A 122 -2.52 3.55 -15.43
N LEU A 123 -2.67 4.37 -16.46
CA LEU A 123 -1.81 4.34 -17.65
C LEU A 123 -0.38 4.75 -17.27
N THR A 124 -0.22 5.84 -16.52
CA THR A 124 1.09 6.27 -15.99
C THR A 124 1.77 5.14 -15.21
N TRP A 125 1.03 4.44 -14.34
CA TRP A 125 1.55 3.30 -13.59
C TRP A 125 1.98 2.14 -14.50
N LYS A 126 1.15 1.79 -15.49
CA LYS A 126 1.43 0.71 -16.44
C LYS A 126 2.71 0.95 -17.23
N GLU A 127 2.97 2.20 -17.62
CA GLU A 127 4.15 2.59 -18.38
C GLU A 127 5.41 2.72 -17.52
N MET A 128 5.24 3.09 -16.23
CA MET A 128 6.32 3.32 -15.28
C MET A 128 7.06 2.04 -14.88
N VAL A 129 6.35 0.92 -14.70
CA VAL A 129 6.99 -0.33 -14.24
C VAL A 129 7.94 -0.87 -15.30
N LYS A 130 9.21 -1.07 -14.91
CA LYS A 130 10.28 -1.68 -15.70
C LYS A 130 10.87 -2.89 -14.96
N LEU A 131 11.71 -3.66 -15.66
CA LEU A 131 12.32 -4.90 -15.16
C LEU A 131 13.11 -4.72 -13.86
N ARG A 132 13.81 -3.58 -13.72
CA ARG A 132 14.72 -3.30 -12.62
C ARG A 132 14.26 -2.18 -11.68
N GLN A 133 13.08 -1.61 -11.94
CA GLN A 133 12.59 -0.40 -11.30
C GLN A 133 11.07 -0.34 -11.41
N LEU A 134 10.38 -0.18 -10.28
CA LEU A 134 8.93 -0.08 -10.25
C LEU A 134 8.46 1.36 -10.42
N THR A 135 9.12 2.31 -9.75
CA THR A 135 8.74 3.71 -9.75
C THR A 135 9.78 4.60 -10.40
N SER A 136 9.38 5.70 -11.04
CA SER A 136 10.33 6.67 -11.59
C SER A 136 11.08 7.41 -10.47
N SER A 137 12.34 7.74 -10.73
CA SER A 137 13.09 8.67 -9.89
C SER A 137 12.50 10.08 -9.94
N GLN A 138 11.83 10.43 -11.05
CA GLN A 138 11.14 11.71 -11.20
C GLN A 138 9.79 11.69 -10.48
N PRO A 139 9.43 12.76 -9.73
CA PRO A 139 8.24 12.76 -8.90
C PRO A 139 6.93 12.89 -9.67
N GLY A 140 6.92 13.53 -10.86
CA GLY A 140 5.70 13.89 -11.59
C GLY A 140 4.70 12.74 -11.75
N GLY A 141 5.07 11.68 -12.49
CA GLY A 141 4.18 10.53 -12.68
C GLY A 141 3.88 9.75 -11.40
N VAL A 142 4.75 9.80 -10.38
CA VAL A 142 4.47 9.16 -9.09
C VAL A 142 3.37 9.92 -8.36
N ASN A 143 3.39 11.25 -8.38
CA ASN A 143 2.37 12.08 -7.77
C ASN A 143 0.99 11.85 -8.41
N THR A 144 0.93 11.76 -9.74
CA THR A 144 -0.30 11.41 -10.46
C THR A 144 -0.91 10.10 -9.94
N ILE A 145 -0.09 9.07 -9.74
CA ILE A 145 -0.54 7.78 -9.19
C ILE A 145 -1.03 7.93 -7.74
N LEU A 146 -0.30 8.67 -6.90
CA LEU A 146 -0.67 8.88 -5.50
C LEU A 146 -1.98 9.66 -5.36
N ASP A 147 -2.23 10.64 -6.23
CA ASP A 147 -3.51 11.36 -6.29
C ASP A 147 -4.63 10.42 -6.72
N GLY A 148 -4.39 9.57 -7.72
CA GLY A 148 -5.31 8.51 -8.12
C GLY A 148 -5.69 7.61 -6.95
N LEU A 149 -4.72 7.11 -6.18
CA LEU A 149 -4.96 6.27 -5.00
C LEU A 149 -5.77 7.01 -3.92
N SER A 150 -5.47 8.30 -3.72
CA SER A 150 -6.09 9.10 -2.65
C SER A 150 -7.54 9.47 -2.96
N PHE A 151 -7.87 9.74 -4.22
CA PHE A 151 -9.13 10.41 -4.57
C PHE A 151 -10.05 9.65 -5.54
N LYS A 152 -9.55 8.69 -6.34
CA LYS A 152 -10.43 7.95 -7.27
C LYS A 152 -11.49 7.16 -6.47
N PRO A 153 -12.78 7.16 -6.90
CA PRO A 153 -13.83 6.43 -6.20
C PRO A 153 -13.52 4.94 -6.04
N ILE A 154 -13.98 4.34 -4.94
CA ILE A 154 -13.99 2.88 -4.76
C ILE A 154 -15.26 2.37 -5.43
N VAL A 155 -15.13 1.45 -6.39
CA VAL A 155 -16.26 0.92 -7.17
C VAL A 155 -16.58 -0.55 -6.86
N ALA A 156 -15.67 -1.26 -6.19
CA ALA A 156 -15.92 -2.58 -5.63
C ALA A 156 -14.95 -2.87 -4.48
N ALA A 157 -15.39 -3.66 -3.50
CA ALA A 157 -14.57 -4.09 -2.38
C ALA A 157 -14.71 -5.60 -2.12
N GLY A 158 -13.62 -6.24 -1.72
CA GLY A 158 -13.60 -7.66 -1.42
C GLY A 158 -12.49 -8.06 -0.48
N ILE A 159 -12.47 -9.33 -0.09
CA ILE A 159 -11.44 -9.83 0.83
C ILE A 159 -10.11 -9.98 0.09
N GLY A 160 -9.01 -9.70 0.78
CA GLY A 160 -7.72 -10.21 0.33
C GLY A 160 -7.67 -11.69 0.67
N TYR A 161 -7.92 -12.57 -0.31
CA TYR A 161 -7.94 -14.01 -0.06
C TYR A 161 -6.52 -14.50 0.24
N LYS A 162 -6.31 -15.11 1.42
CA LYS A 162 -5.03 -15.66 1.93
C LYS A 162 -4.10 -14.61 2.57
N GLY A 163 -3.23 -15.11 3.45
CA GLY A 163 -2.36 -14.30 4.30
C GLY A 163 -2.73 -14.45 5.78
N THR A 164 -1.99 -13.77 6.64
CA THR A 164 -2.19 -13.87 8.10
C THR A 164 -2.65 -12.57 8.74
N GLN A 165 -2.58 -11.45 8.02
CA GLN A 165 -2.97 -10.13 8.48
C GLN A 165 -4.25 -9.67 7.81
N LEU A 166 -4.96 -8.75 8.48
CA LEU A 166 -6.21 -8.19 7.98
C LEU A 166 -5.93 -7.21 6.84
N LYS A 167 -6.56 -7.45 5.69
CA LYS A 167 -6.56 -6.58 4.52
C LYS A 167 -7.84 -6.74 3.70
N ALA A 168 -8.14 -5.74 2.88
CA ALA A 168 -9.18 -5.80 1.86
C ALA A 168 -8.56 -5.51 0.48
N THR A 169 -9.23 -5.96 -0.57
CA THR A 169 -8.92 -5.53 -1.94
C THR A 169 -10.00 -4.54 -2.36
N PHE A 170 -9.59 -3.37 -2.83
CA PHE A 170 -10.49 -2.41 -3.48
C PHE A 170 -10.22 -2.37 -4.98
N LEU A 171 -11.29 -2.15 -5.75
CA LEU A 171 -11.22 -1.74 -7.14
C LEU A 171 -11.53 -0.24 -7.18
N LEU A 172 -10.58 0.55 -7.63
CA LEU A 172 -10.79 1.97 -7.87
C LEU A 172 -11.38 2.19 -9.27
N ASP A 173 -12.08 3.31 -9.43
CA ASP A 173 -12.53 3.77 -10.74
C ASP A 173 -11.35 3.82 -11.73
N GLY A 174 -11.59 3.41 -12.98
CA GLY A 174 -10.54 3.05 -13.94
C GLY A 174 -10.02 1.61 -13.81
N LYS A 175 -10.69 0.76 -13.03
CA LYS A 175 -10.45 -0.69 -12.88
C LYS A 175 -9.06 -1.04 -12.30
N GLN A 176 -8.45 -0.15 -11.52
CA GLN A 176 -7.20 -0.42 -10.83
C GLN A 176 -7.46 -1.12 -9.49
N LYS A 177 -6.85 -2.29 -9.29
CA LYS A 177 -6.90 -3.01 -8.02
C LYS A 177 -5.85 -2.46 -7.04
N VAL A 178 -6.22 -2.38 -5.76
CA VAL A 178 -5.36 -1.91 -4.68
C VAL A 178 -5.56 -2.77 -3.43
N VAL A 179 -4.52 -2.92 -2.62
CA VAL A 179 -4.62 -3.51 -1.28
C VAL A 179 -4.89 -2.40 -0.26
N PHE A 180 -5.94 -2.56 0.54
CA PHE A 180 -6.22 -1.71 1.68
C PHE A 180 -5.79 -2.40 2.98
N LYS A 181 -4.85 -1.78 3.71
CA LYS A 181 -4.50 -2.19 5.08
C LYS A 181 -5.04 -1.16 6.07
N PRO A 182 -5.97 -1.54 6.97
CA PRO A 182 -6.58 -0.59 7.90
C PRO A 182 -5.61 -0.19 9.00
N MET A 183 -5.80 0.99 9.58
CA MET A 183 -5.11 1.41 10.81
C MET A 183 -5.45 0.46 11.96
N ARG A 184 -4.40 -0.06 12.62
CA ARG A 184 -4.52 -1.00 13.76
C ARG A 184 -4.07 -0.43 15.10
N TYR A 185 -3.19 0.57 15.06
CA TYR A 185 -2.56 1.17 16.23
C TYR A 185 -2.53 2.69 16.12
N PRO A 186 -2.57 3.44 17.25
CA PRO A 186 -2.23 4.85 17.25
C PRO A 186 -0.75 5.05 16.89
N ARG A 187 -0.37 6.26 16.47
CA ARG A 187 0.96 6.54 15.88
C ARG A 187 2.13 6.32 16.85
N ASP A 188 1.89 6.59 18.12
CA ASP A 188 2.83 6.50 19.24
C ASP A 188 2.91 5.09 19.85
N TYR A 189 2.12 4.14 19.35
CA TYR A 189 2.15 2.77 19.84
C TYR A 189 3.51 2.11 19.54
N VAL A 190 4.13 1.57 20.58
CA VAL A 190 5.39 0.83 20.51
C VAL A 190 5.09 -0.66 20.57
N ILE A 191 5.60 -1.41 19.58
CA ILE A 191 5.55 -2.87 19.55
C ILE A 191 6.72 -3.40 20.39
N GLU A 192 6.37 -4.09 21.47
CA GLU A 192 7.32 -4.81 22.32
C GLU A 192 7.27 -6.32 22.02
N GLY A 193 8.30 -7.05 22.47
CA GLY A 193 8.40 -8.49 22.29
C GLY A 193 9.36 -8.86 21.16
N LYS A 194 8.96 -9.82 20.33
CA LYS A 194 9.82 -10.29 19.24
C LYS A 194 9.81 -9.28 18.08
N PRO A 195 10.88 -9.21 17.27
CA PRO A 195 10.97 -8.25 16.17
C PRO A 195 9.88 -8.34 15.09
N TYR A 196 9.10 -9.42 15.07
CA TYR A 196 8.04 -9.69 14.07
C TYR A 196 6.61 -9.71 14.67
N ASP A 197 6.47 -9.38 15.96
CA ASP A 197 5.19 -9.37 16.65
C ASP A 197 4.30 -8.18 16.20
N GLY A 198 3.01 -8.24 16.56
CA GLY A 198 2.03 -7.17 16.27
C GLY A 198 1.31 -7.31 14.93
N TYR A 199 0.35 -6.42 14.71
CA TYR A 199 -0.38 -6.30 13.45
C TYR A 199 0.39 -5.46 12.44
N ASP A 200 0.03 -5.62 11.18
CA ASP A 200 0.43 -4.72 10.10
C ASP A 200 0.05 -3.27 10.40
N ARG A 201 1.00 -2.36 10.13
CA ARG A 201 0.83 -0.92 10.26
C ARG A 201 0.69 -0.28 8.90
N HIS A 202 -0.47 0.31 8.64
CA HIS A 202 -0.74 1.08 7.42
C HIS A 202 0.27 2.23 7.22
N ASN A 203 0.65 2.90 8.31
CA ASN A 203 1.65 3.95 8.27
C ASN A 203 3.06 3.42 7.94
N GLY A 204 3.33 2.14 8.23
CA GLY A 204 4.57 1.47 7.87
C GLY A 204 4.70 1.27 6.37
N GLU A 205 3.64 0.81 5.70
CA GLU A 205 3.61 0.70 4.23
C GLU A 205 3.86 2.04 3.54
N ILE A 206 3.18 3.09 3.99
CA ILE A 206 3.30 4.44 3.42
C ILE A 206 4.74 4.95 3.58
N ALA A 207 5.27 4.91 4.81
CA ALA A 207 6.62 5.40 5.08
C ALA A 207 7.70 4.59 4.34
N ALA A 208 7.56 3.26 4.29
CA ALA A 208 8.48 2.37 3.60
C ALA A 208 8.55 2.67 2.10
N PHE A 209 7.41 2.94 1.45
CA PHE A 209 7.38 3.38 0.05
C PHE A 209 8.17 4.69 -0.18
N HIS A 210 7.99 5.68 0.68
CA HIS A 210 8.73 6.94 0.54
C HIS A 210 10.23 6.77 0.82
N VAL A 211 10.61 5.97 1.83
CA VAL A 211 12.01 5.66 2.14
C VAL A 211 12.68 4.91 0.97
N ASP A 212 11.99 3.95 0.34
CA ASP A 212 12.46 3.24 -0.84
C ASP A 212 12.86 4.19 -1.98
N ARG A 213 12.04 5.22 -2.22
CA ARG A 213 12.31 6.25 -3.23
C ARG A 213 13.44 7.20 -2.81
N ILE A 214 13.47 7.64 -1.55
CA ILE A 214 14.53 8.51 -1.01
C ILE A 214 15.91 7.85 -1.13
N LEU A 215 15.98 6.54 -0.88
CA LEU A 215 17.21 5.76 -1.01
C LEU A 215 17.55 5.40 -2.46
N GLY A 216 16.69 5.77 -3.42
CA GLY A 216 16.91 5.52 -4.85
C GLY A 216 16.71 4.07 -5.28
N PHE A 217 16.16 3.20 -4.42
CA PHE A 217 15.86 1.82 -4.80
C PHE A 217 14.76 1.79 -5.86
N ASN A 218 13.67 2.52 -5.64
CA ASN A 218 12.51 2.56 -6.52
C ASN A 218 11.92 1.17 -6.80
N ARG A 219 11.89 0.30 -5.78
CA ARG A 219 11.46 -1.12 -5.85
C ARG A 219 10.17 -1.37 -5.10
N ALA A 220 9.61 -0.38 -4.41
CA ALA A 220 8.31 -0.46 -3.76
C ALA A 220 7.19 0.04 -4.70
N PRO A 221 6.02 -0.62 -4.73
CA PRO A 221 4.84 -0.06 -5.40
C PRO A 221 4.36 1.21 -4.68
N PRO A 222 3.74 2.16 -5.40
CA PRO A 222 3.11 3.34 -4.80
C PRO A 222 2.12 3.01 -3.67
N VAL A 223 2.23 3.76 -2.56
CA VAL A 223 1.34 3.65 -1.40
C VAL A 223 0.85 5.04 -1.00
N ALA A 224 -0.47 5.21 -0.87
CA ALA A 224 -1.08 6.44 -0.36
C ALA A 224 -1.88 6.16 0.93
N GLY A 225 -1.95 7.15 1.81
CA GLY A 225 -2.88 7.12 2.95
C GLY A 225 -4.27 7.59 2.52
N ARG A 226 -5.33 6.90 2.96
CA ARG A 226 -6.71 7.30 2.69
C ARG A 226 -7.59 7.10 3.91
N LYS A 227 -8.53 8.04 4.10
CA LYS A 227 -9.68 7.88 5.00
C LYS A 227 -10.86 7.42 4.18
N VAL A 228 -11.45 6.30 4.57
CA VAL A 228 -12.55 5.65 3.86
C VAL A 228 -13.75 5.59 4.78
N ASN A 229 -14.89 6.10 4.33
CA ASN A 229 -16.15 5.90 5.03
C ASN A 229 -16.68 4.49 4.72
N LEU A 230 -16.68 3.62 5.71
CA LEU A 230 -17.03 2.21 5.52
C LEU A 230 -18.50 2.02 5.13
N GLU A 231 -19.42 2.80 5.69
CA GLU A 231 -20.85 2.65 5.41
C GLU A 231 -21.24 3.22 4.04
N ASP A 232 -20.56 4.29 3.63
CA ASP A 232 -20.91 5.01 2.39
C ASP A 232 -20.09 4.53 1.18
N GLU A 233 -18.80 4.21 1.36
CA GLU A 233 -17.88 3.87 0.27
C GLU A 233 -17.60 2.37 0.13
N VAL A 234 -17.90 1.54 1.15
CA VAL A 234 -17.48 0.11 1.15
C VAL A 234 -18.66 -0.85 1.25
N GLU A 235 -19.46 -0.80 2.32
CA GLU A 235 -20.56 -1.74 2.56
C GLU A 235 -21.54 -1.87 1.37
N PRO A 236 -21.92 -0.80 0.65
CA PRO A 236 -22.85 -0.89 -0.48
C PRO A 236 -22.29 -1.63 -1.71
N ILE A 237 -20.96 -1.66 -1.84
CA ILE A 237 -20.23 -2.18 -3.01
C ILE A 237 -19.31 -3.37 -2.65
N ALA A 238 -19.42 -3.87 -1.43
CA ALA A 238 -18.62 -4.99 -0.94
C ALA A 238 -19.21 -6.33 -1.39
N GLU A 239 -18.33 -7.26 -1.76
CA GLU A 239 -18.73 -8.65 -1.95
C GLU A 239 -19.24 -9.26 -0.63
N ARG A 240 -20.07 -10.30 -0.75
CA ARG A 240 -20.74 -10.93 0.40
C ARG A 240 -19.78 -11.50 1.44
N SER A 241 -18.63 -12.06 1.02
CA SER A 241 -17.60 -12.58 1.95
C SER A 241 -17.02 -11.50 2.84
N LEU A 242 -16.77 -10.31 2.30
CA LEU A 242 -16.29 -9.17 3.07
C LEU A 242 -17.39 -8.60 3.95
N LEU A 243 -18.58 -8.36 3.38
CA LEU A 243 -19.74 -7.78 4.07
C LEU A 243 -20.15 -8.59 5.31
N ASN A 244 -20.10 -9.92 5.23
CA ASN A 244 -20.42 -10.81 6.35
C ASN A 244 -19.49 -10.65 7.57
N THR A 245 -18.36 -9.94 7.42
CA THR A 245 -17.41 -9.69 8.51
C THR A 245 -17.62 -8.35 9.21
N PHE A 246 -18.53 -7.52 8.70
CA PHE A 246 -18.86 -6.22 9.29
C PHE A 246 -19.76 -6.37 10.52
N PHE A 247 -19.52 -5.53 11.53
CA PHE A 247 -20.36 -5.43 12.71
C PHE A 247 -20.17 -4.10 13.43
N LYS A 248 -21.12 -3.75 14.30
CA LYS A 248 -21.03 -2.60 15.18
C LYS A 248 -20.40 -2.97 16.53
N LYS A 249 -19.48 -2.13 17.00
CA LYS A 249 -18.89 -2.21 18.34
C LYS A 249 -18.72 -0.82 18.91
N ASP A 250 -19.38 -0.55 20.03
CA ASP A 250 -19.29 0.74 20.74
C ASP A 250 -19.57 1.97 19.85
N GLY A 251 -20.55 1.84 18.95
CA GLY A 251 -20.92 2.89 17.98
C GLY A 251 -20.03 2.96 16.72
N ASN A 252 -18.95 2.18 16.65
CA ASN A 252 -18.04 2.14 15.50
C ASN A 252 -18.39 0.99 14.55
N THR A 253 -18.19 1.21 13.24
CA THR A 253 -18.18 0.17 12.22
C THR A 253 -16.84 -0.54 12.24
N CYS A 254 -16.87 -1.86 12.39
CA CYS A 254 -15.69 -2.70 12.42
C CYS A 254 -15.81 -3.83 11.40
N PHE A 255 -14.68 -4.34 10.92
CA PHE A 255 -14.64 -5.59 10.17
C PHE A 255 -13.39 -6.38 10.55
N TYR A 256 -13.51 -7.71 10.48
CA TYR A 256 -12.39 -8.62 10.75
C TYR A 256 -11.88 -9.33 9.51
N GLY A 257 -12.54 -9.20 8.35
CA GLY A 257 -12.08 -9.80 7.09
C GLY A 257 -11.91 -11.31 7.15
N VAL A 258 -11.16 -11.87 6.20
CA VAL A 258 -10.90 -13.31 6.10
C VAL A 258 -9.41 -13.54 5.86
N CYS A 259 -8.72 -14.05 6.87
CA CYS A 259 -7.29 -14.41 6.85
C CYS A 259 -7.00 -15.44 7.95
N HIS A 260 -5.77 -15.98 8.03
CA HIS A 260 -5.43 -17.04 8.97
C HIS A 260 -5.70 -16.68 10.45
N TYR A 261 -5.43 -15.44 10.86
CA TYR A 261 -5.67 -14.98 12.24
C TYR A 261 -6.92 -14.13 12.40
N CYS A 262 -7.60 -13.78 11.32
CA CYS A 262 -8.75 -12.91 11.33
C CYS A 262 -9.91 -13.52 12.12
N ASN A 263 -10.35 -12.79 13.15
CA ASN A 263 -11.50 -13.14 13.98
C ASN A 263 -12.11 -11.86 14.55
N LYS A 264 -13.33 -11.98 15.09
CA LYS A 264 -14.10 -10.83 15.57
C LYS A 264 -13.41 -10.08 16.72
N GLU A 265 -12.63 -10.78 17.55
CA GLU A 265 -11.86 -10.20 18.66
C GLU A 265 -10.69 -9.34 18.18
N GLU A 266 -10.15 -9.63 16.99
CA GLU A 266 -9.03 -8.93 16.37
C GLU A 266 -9.44 -7.97 15.25
N ALA A 267 -10.72 -7.59 15.18
CA ALA A 267 -11.24 -6.67 14.16
C ALA A 267 -10.54 -5.30 14.13
N ALA A 268 -10.49 -4.68 12.95
CA ALA A 268 -10.20 -3.25 12.83
C ALA A 268 -11.52 -2.46 12.93
N CYS A 269 -11.49 -1.36 13.68
CA CYS A 269 -12.65 -0.50 13.90
C CYS A 269 -12.37 0.92 13.41
N ALA A 270 -13.34 1.49 12.69
CA ALA A 270 -13.33 2.88 12.28
C ALA A 270 -13.51 3.81 13.49
N ASN A 271 -13.27 5.11 13.28
CA ASN A 271 -13.82 6.14 14.16
C ASN A 271 -15.22 6.48 13.64
N LYS A 272 -16.26 6.01 14.34
CA LYS A 272 -17.64 5.93 13.87
C LYS A 272 -17.70 5.12 12.57
N THR A 273 -17.71 5.78 11.42
CA THR A 273 -17.76 5.15 10.09
C THR A 273 -16.47 5.34 9.29
N VAL A 274 -15.61 6.29 9.68
CA VAL A 274 -14.41 6.65 8.92
C VAL A 274 -13.20 5.87 9.41
N MET A 275 -12.63 5.06 8.53
CA MET A 275 -11.44 4.28 8.78
C MET A 275 -10.25 4.84 8.01
N GLU A 276 -9.15 5.10 8.71
CA GLU A 276 -7.87 5.41 8.08
C GLU A 276 -7.15 4.12 7.69
N GLY A 277 -6.45 4.12 6.56
CA GLY A 277 -5.60 3.02 6.13
C GLY A 277 -4.66 3.41 5.00
N SER A 278 -3.92 2.44 4.49
CA SER A 278 -3.02 2.58 3.34
C SER A 278 -3.57 1.85 2.14
N LEU A 279 -3.44 2.46 0.96
CA LEU A 279 -3.74 1.86 -0.33
C LEU A 279 -2.44 1.61 -1.09
N THR A 280 -2.15 0.34 -1.35
CA THR A 280 -0.99 -0.10 -2.15
C THR A 280 -1.46 -0.55 -3.52
N ILE A 281 -0.94 0.06 -4.59
CA ILE A 281 -1.34 -0.26 -5.96
C ILE A 281 -0.85 -1.65 -6.41
N TRP A 282 -1.73 -2.44 -7.04
CA TRP A 282 -1.31 -3.72 -7.63
C TRP A 282 -0.45 -3.52 -8.86
N LEU A 283 0.44 -4.48 -9.14
CA LEU A 283 1.24 -4.46 -10.36
C LEU A 283 0.34 -4.51 -11.62
N PRO A 284 0.74 -3.81 -12.71
CA PRO A 284 0.00 -3.87 -13.96
C PRO A 284 -0.01 -5.29 -14.53
N ARG A 285 -1.05 -5.62 -15.30
CA ARG A 285 -1.15 -6.91 -15.97
C ARG A 285 0.10 -7.20 -16.81
N GLY A 286 0.59 -8.44 -16.72
CA GLY A 286 1.83 -8.88 -17.36
C GLY A 286 3.08 -8.75 -16.49
N TRP A 287 3.01 -8.05 -15.34
CA TRP A 287 4.05 -8.02 -14.32
C TRP A 287 3.74 -9.01 -13.20
N GLY A 288 3.79 -10.30 -13.51
CA GLY A 288 3.59 -11.35 -12.51
C GLY A 288 4.76 -11.46 -11.52
N LEU A 289 4.52 -12.06 -10.35
CA LEU A 289 5.53 -12.20 -9.29
C LEU A 289 5.93 -13.67 -9.07
N ALA A 290 7.23 -13.89 -8.83
CA ALA A 290 7.82 -15.15 -8.41
C ALA A 290 8.22 -15.04 -6.93
N LYS A 291 7.78 -16.00 -6.13
CA LYS A 291 7.97 -16.01 -4.68
C LYS A 291 9.12 -16.93 -4.30
N TRP A 292 10.01 -16.44 -3.46
CA TRP A 292 11.22 -17.12 -3.05
C TRP A 292 11.33 -17.17 -1.53
N ARG A 293 11.90 -18.25 -1.00
CA ARG A 293 12.22 -18.35 0.43
C ARG A 293 13.48 -17.52 0.72
N HIS A 294 13.42 -16.66 1.72
CA HIS A 294 14.57 -15.82 2.08
C HIS A 294 15.67 -16.67 2.74
N PRO A 295 16.94 -16.63 2.29
CA PRO A 295 18.01 -17.46 2.88
C PRO A 295 18.35 -17.10 4.34
N TRP A 296 17.98 -15.89 4.77
CA TRP A 296 18.06 -15.41 6.16
C TRP A 296 16.71 -15.35 6.87
N GLN A 297 15.73 -16.15 6.42
CA GLN A 297 14.45 -16.28 7.13
C GLN A 297 14.66 -16.72 8.60
N ARG A 298 13.94 -16.09 9.53
CA ARG A 298 13.86 -16.50 10.95
C ARG A 298 13.07 -17.80 11.11
N THR A 299 13.26 -18.51 12.22
CA THR A 299 12.51 -19.76 12.46
C THR A 299 11.08 -19.55 12.92
N TYR A 300 10.74 -18.35 13.43
CA TYR A 300 9.49 -18.03 14.11
C TYR A 300 9.19 -18.89 15.34
N THR A 301 10.19 -19.59 15.85
CA THR A 301 10.13 -20.43 17.06
C THR A 301 11.17 -19.98 18.08
N SER A 302 11.31 -20.70 19.19
CA SER A 302 12.42 -20.49 20.13
C SER A 302 13.77 -21.01 19.62
N LYS A 303 13.81 -21.71 18.48
CA LYS A 303 15.04 -22.25 17.90
C LYS A 303 15.76 -21.19 17.07
N LYS A 304 17.08 -21.15 17.13
CA LYS A 304 17.91 -20.31 16.24
C LYS A 304 17.89 -20.84 14.81
N ALA A 305 17.88 -19.93 13.84
CA ALA A 305 18.07 -20.26 12.43
C ALA A 305 19.54 -20.62 12.13
N ILE A 306 19.77 -21.30 11.01
CA ILE A 306 21.13 -21.72 10.61
C ILE A 306 22.06 -20.50 10.46
N TRP A 307 21.56 -19.41 9.89
CA TRP A 307 22.35 -18.19 9.69
C TRP A 307 22.70 -17.47 11.00
N GLU A 308 21.98 -17.73 12.10
CA GLU A 308 22.27 -17.15 13.42
C GLU A 308 23.42 -17.87 14.15
N VAL A 309 23.76 -19.10 13.73
CA VAL A 309 24.77 -19.93 14.40
C VAL A 309 25.97 -20.24 13.52
N ASP A 310 25.86 -20.05 12.21
CA ASP A 310 26.88 -20.45 11.24
C ASP A 310 27.52 -19.26 10.53
N ASN A 311 28.79 -19.00 10.87
CA ASN A 311 29.58 -17.92 10.29
C ASN A 311 29.92 -18.11 8.80
N ASN A 312 29.69 -19.29 8.22
CA ASN A 312 29.89 -19.58 6.80
C ASN A 312 28.56 -19.68 6.02
N HIS A 313 27.44 -19.23 6.60
CA HIS A 313 26.13 -19.31 5.96
C HIS A 313 26.10 -18.66 4.57
N CYS A 314 26.59 -17.41 4.42
CA CYS A 314 26.61 -16.75 3.11
C CYS A 314 27.44 -17.53 2.06
N LYS A 315 28.56 -18.14 2.44
CA LYS A 315 29.37 -18.97 1.53
C LYS A 315 28.62 -20.18 0.97
N ARG A 316 27.60 -20.69 1.67
CA ARG A 316 26.70 -21.73 1.16
C ARG A 316 25.57 -21.18 0.32
N VAL A 317 25.06 -20.00 0.66
CA VAL A 317 24.05 -19.30 -0.15
C VAL A 317 24.62 -19.01 -1.54
N LEU A 318 25.85 -18.49 -1.62
CA LEU A 318 26.60 -18.20 -2.84
C LEU A 318 26.86 -19.40 -3.78
N LYS A 319 26.57 -20.64 -3.36
CA LYS A 319 26.75 -21.86 -4.17
C LYS A 319 25.43 -22.43 -4.68
N LYS A 320 24.32 -21.71 -4.48
CA LYS A 320 22.98 -22.18 -4.78
C LYS A 320 22.30 -21.19 -5.69
N TYR A 321 21.73 -21.70 -6.76
CA TYR A 321 20.73 -20.98 -7.54
C TYR A 321 19.61 -20.41 -6.66
N PRO A 322 19.16 -19.16 -6.87
CA PRO A 322 19.63 -18.17 -7.87
C PRO A 322 20.65 -17.15 -7.32
N TYR A 323 21.47 -17.51 -6.33
CA TYR A 323 22.37 -16.58 -5.61
C TYR A 323 23.84 -16.69 -6.03
N ASP A 324 24.17 -17.73 -6.79
CA ASP A 324 25.49 -18.01 -7.35
C ASP A 324 25.80 -17.11 -8.56
N GLU A 325 24.78 -16.58 -9.24
CA GLU A 325 24.92 -15.67 -10.38
C GLU A 325 23.88 -14.54 -10.37
N GLY A 326 24.03 -13.60 -11.31
CA GLY A 326 23.09 -12.49 -11.50
C GLY A 326 23.03 -11.47 -10.34
N PRO A 327 21.98 -10.63 -10.32
CA PRO A 327 21.85 -9.53 -9.35
C PRO A 327 21.30 -9.98 -7.99
N ARG A 328 20.79 -11.21 -7.87
CA ARG A 328 19.87 -11.59 -6.79
C ARG A 328 20.46 -11.44 -5.38
N LEU A 329 21.71 -11.82 -5.18
CA LEU A 329 22.34 -11.67 -3.86
C LEU A 329 22.49 -10.20 -3.48
N LEU A 330 22.86 -9.35 -4.42
CA LEU A 330 23.02 -7.91 -4.19
C LEU A 330 21.65 -7.26 -3.94
N ASP A 331 20.61 -7.70 -4.65
CA ASP A 331 19.23 -7.28 -4.39
C ASP A 331 18.78 -7.62 -2.96
N ILE A 332 19.13 -8.82 -2.45
CA ILE A 332 18.87 -9.21 -1.05
C ILE A 332 19.61 -8.30 -0.07
N ILE A 333 20.87 -7.95 -0.35
CA ILE A 333 21.67 -7.09 0.53
C ILE A 333 21.10 -5.67 0.56
N ASP A 334 20.75 -5.10 -0.59
CA ASP A 334 20.07 -3.80 -0.68
C ASP A 334 18.76 -3.83 0.13
N THR A 335 17.97 -4.89 -0.03
CA THR A 335 16.71 -5.07 0.71
C THR A 335 16.95 -5.20 2.21
N ALA A 336 18.02 -5.84 2.65
CA ALA A 336 18.37 -5.95 4.06
C ALA A 336 18.76 -4.59 4.66
N ILE A 337 19.43 -3.72 3.90
CA ILE A 337 19.72 -2.34 4.30
C ILE A 337 18.41 -1.56 4.43
N PHE A 338 17.53 -1.67 3.43
CA PHE A 338 16.20 -1.06 3.47
C PHE A 338 15.38 -1.53 4.69
N ASP A 339 15.27 -2.84 4.89
CA ASP A 339 14.56 -3.46 6.01
C ASP A 339 15.14 -3.03 7.36
N PHE A 340 16.46 -2.88 7.47
CA PHE A 340 17.10 -2.41 8.68
C PHE A 340 16.70 -0.97 9.01
N ILE A 341 16.74 -0.07 8.02
CA ILE A 341 16.35 1.34 8.18
C ILE A 341 14.91 1.48 8.66
N ILE A 342 14.00 0.66 8.13
CA ILE A 342 12.58 0.69 8.51
C ILE A 342 12.27 -0.23 9.71
N GLY A 343 13.23 -1.00 10.21
CA GLY A 343 13.03 -1.97 11.29
C GLY A 343 12.10 -3.14 10.93
N ASN A 344 12.05 -3.57 9.67
CA ASN A 344 11.27 -4.72 9.22
C ASN A 344 12.05 -6.03 9.40
N ALA A 345 11.78 -6.75 10.49
CA ALA A 345 12.44 -8.02 10.79
C ALA A 345 11.68 -9.26 10.28
N ASP A 346 10.63 -9.06 9.46
CA ASP A 346 9.66 -10.10 9.09
C ASP A 346 9.75 -10.53 7.61
N ARG A 347 10.80 -10.12 6.88
CA ARG A 347 11.04 -10.54 5.48
C ARG A 347 11.59 -11.97 5.38
N HIS A 348 10.72 -12.93 5.65
CA HIS A 348 10.99 -14.37 5.52
C HIS A 348 10.94 -14.95 4.11
N HIS A 349 10.43 -14.19 3.17
CA HIS A 349 10.34 -14.52 1.76
C HIS A 349 10.43 -13.19 1.01
N TYR A 350 10.64 -13.29 -0.30
CA TYR A 350 10.72 -12.13 -1.15
C TYR A 350 10.19 -12.47 -2.54
N GLU A 351 9.79 -11.44 -3.27
CA GLU A 351 9.22 -11.55 -4.59
C GLU A 351 10.12 -10.91 -5.63
N THR A 352 10.15 -11.50 -6.83
CA THR A 352 10.78 -10.88 -8.00
C THR A 352 9.80 -10.78 -9.15
N LEU A 353 10.00 -9.78 -10.02
CA LEU A 353 9.25 -9.70 -11.28
C LEU A 353 9.57 -10.94 -12.14
N LYS A 354 8.53 -11.67 -12.56
CA LYS A 354 8.65 -12.86 -13.43
C LYS A 354 9.09 -12.50 -14.83
N LYS A 355 8.62 -11.35 -15.33
CA LYS A 355 9.00 -10.84 -16.64
C LYS A 355 10.49 -10.54 -16.56
N GLY A 356 11.33 -11.36 -17.20
CA GLY A 356 12.80 -11.26 -17.17
C GLY A 356 13.53 -12.34 -16.33
N ASP A 357 12.84 -13.40 -15.91
CA ASP A 357 13.41 -14.56 -15.21
C ASP A 357 14.40 -14.20 -14.08
N GLU A 358 15.69 -14.37 -14.30
CA GLU A 358 16.77 -14.20 -13.32
C GLU A 358 17.12 -12.73 -13.05
N ASP A 359 16.81 -11.84 -14.00
CA ASP A 359 17.11 -10.41 -13.92
C ASP A 359 16.02 -9.59 -13.24
N GLY A 360 14.83 -10.17 -13.01
CA GLY A 360 13.74 -9.48 -12.34
C GLY A 360 14.13 -8.93 -10.97
N VAL A 361 13.85 -7.66 -10.72
CA VAL A 361 14.17 -7.02 -9.42
C VAL A 361 13.41 -7.62 -8.27
N LEU A 362 14.07 -7.70 -7.13
CA LEU A 362 13.43 -7.95 -5.84
C LEU A 362 12.51 -6.78 -5.50
N VAL A 363 11.22 -7.06 -5.40
CA VAL A 363 10.20 -6.05 -5.13
C VAL A 363 10.06 -5.87 -3.62
N HIS A 364 10.14 -4.62 -3.15
CA HIS A 364 9.94 -4.29 -1.74
C HIS A 364 8.44 -4.29 -1.41
N LEU A 365 7.86 -5.49 -1.30
CA LEU A 365 6.46 -5.72 -0.90
C LEU A 365 6.35 -6.02 0.60
N ASP A 366 5.13 -5.82 1.10
CA ASP A 366 4.67 -6.21 2.43
C ASP A 366 5.53 -5.61 3.55
N ASN A 367 5.61 -4.29 3.58
CA ASN A 367 6.48 -3.55 4.49
C ASN A 367 5.74 -3.08 5.75
N ALA A 368 4.51 -3.53 5.99
CA ALA A 368 3.68 -3.09 7.11
C ALA A 368 4.21 -3.50 8.50
N LYS A 369 5.13 -4.46 8.57
CA LYS A 369 5.82 -4.91 9.78
C LYS A 369 7.04 -4.04 10.14
N SER A 370 6.96 -2.75 9.82
CA SER A 370 8.02 -1.77 9.99
C SER A 370 7.66 -0.69 11.02
N PHE A 371 8.66 0.09 11.41
CA PHE A 371 8.59 1.22 12.34
C PHE A 371 8.02 0.88 13.72
N GLY A 372 7.98 -0.41 14.09
CA GLY A 372 7.33 -0.94 15.29
C GLY A 372 7.90 -0.39 16.60
N ASN A 373 9.21 -0.19 16.68
CA ASN A 373 9.88 0.24 17.90
C ASN A 373 10.98 1.26 17.60
N PRO A 374 10.81 2.54 17.97
CA PRO A 374 11.81 3.58 17.69
C PRO A 374 13.03 3.56 18.63
N LYS A 375 13.09 2.62 19.58
CA LYS A 375 14.14 2.56 20.62
C LYS A 375 15.15 1.44 20.38
N VAL A 376 14.97 0.62 19.34
CA VAL A 376 15.75 -0.61 19.11
C VAL A 376 16.12 -0.72 17.64
N ASP A 377 17.41 -0.86 17.38
CA ASP A 377 17.94 -1.19 16.05
C ASP A 377 18.21 -2.71 15.98
N GLU A 378 17.42 -3.43 15.19
CA GLU A 378 17.54 -4.89 15.07
C GLU A 378 18.66 -5.28 14.08
N ILE A 379 19.90 -5.28 14.58
CA ILE A 379 21.12 -5.56 13.80
C ILE A 379 21.07 -6.89 13.05
N SER A 380 20.32 -7.89 13.54
CA SER A 380 20.23 -9.18 12.85
C SER A 380 19.55 -9.10 11.47
N ILE A 381 18.84 -8.00 11.15
CA ILE A 381 18.33 -7.74 9.79
C ILE A 381 19.50 -7.59 8.79
N LEU A 382 20.61 -6.99 9.21
CA LEU A 382 21.80 -6.78 8.37
C LEU A 382 22.65 -8.05 8.15
N ALA A 383 22.18 -9.23 8.57
CA ALA A 383 22.89 -10.50 8.39
C ALA A 383 23.35 -10.79 6.96
N PRO A 384 22.56 -10.52 5.90
CA PRO A 384 23.04 -10.65 4.53
C PRO A 384 24.27 -9.77 4.27
N LEU A 385 24.27 -8.51 4.73
CA LEU A 385 25.37 -7.57 4.51
C LEU A 385 26.64 -8.02 5.25
N TYR A 386 26.58 -8.23 6.57
CA TYR A 386 27.78 -8.51 7.36
C TYR A 386 28.32 -9.94 7.18
N GLN A 387 27.52 -10.89 6.70
CA GLN A 387 28.01 -12.24 6.40
C GLN A 387 28.55 -12.37 4.98
N CYS A 388 28.03 -11.60 4.03
CA CYS A 388 28.48 -11.67 2.63
C CYS A 388 29.57 -10.66 2.30
N CYS A 389 29.64 -9.53 3.01
CA CYS A 389 30.61 -8.45 2.78
C CYS A 389 30.67 -7.99 1.32
N ARG A 390 29.49 -7.82 0.70
CA ARG A 390 29.32 -7.31 -0.67
C ARG A 390 28.28 -6.19 -0.64
N GLN A 391 28.37 -5.25 -1.56
CA GLN A 391 27.38 -4.19 -1.74
C GLN A 391 27.40 -3.75 -3.22
N ASN A 392 26.27 -3.25 -3.73
CA ASN A 392 26.25 -2.51 -4.98
C ASN A 392 27.15 -1.26 -4.88
N ARG A 393 27.77 -0.88 -6.01
CA ARG A 393 28.64 0.31 -6.07
C ARG A 393 27.86 1.60 -6.01
#